data_AF-A0A0F9TBT7-F1
#
_entry.id   AF-A0A0F9TBT7-F1
#
_cell.length_a   1.000
_cell.length_b   1.000
_cell.length_c   1.000
_cell.angle_alpha   90.00
_cell.angle_beta   90.00
_cell.angle_gamma   90.00
#
_symmetry.space_group_name_H-M   'P 1'
#
loop_
_entity.id
_entity.type
_entity.pdbx_description
1 polymer ?
#
loop_
_entity_poly.entity_id
_entity_poly.type
_entity_poly.pdbx_seq_one_letter_code
_entity_poly.pdbx_strand_id
1 'polypeptide(L)'
;MEIEKNDVDLTKLFMWSSEVSVLDPKGEELTKVFMRVVGDKDLSRARVFSLRESAELRKSLNTEGTDEYEAFISSIEYASKENIVVGIKLLLIQDLVAEARKNTILKYPKEPDSDAPLAEHEAYQKEIDDFPERFDEIVQKETDKLMDREEKRFKKQSVKAQKQEYASLMVNYVCQTEASRRFADMCVFFATFDDEEMKIPSFKSFDDYDNSSGDLKEQLRDSYEKLDMGMGQIKKLQEATQ
;
A
#
# COMPACT_ATOMS: atom_id res chain seq x y z
N MET A 1 -7.41 53.70 -4.19
CA MET A 1 -6.53 52.67 -3.60
C MET A 1 -7.24 51.36 -3.88
N GLU A 2 -6.92 50.76 -5.02
CA GLU A 2 -7.42 49.44 -5.38
C GLU A 2 -6.70 48.42 -4.49
N ILE A 3 -7.47 47.59 -3.79
CA ILE A 3 -6.94 46.43 -3.10
C ILE A 3 -6.71 45.40 -4.20
N GLU A 4 -5.45 45.17 -4.57
CA GLU A 4 -5.06 44.04 -5.40
C GLU A 4 -5.60 42.77 -4.74
N LYS A 5 -6.61 42.17 -5.36
CA LYS A 5 -7.01 40.80 -5.07
C LYS A 5 -5.87 39.91 -5.59
N ASN A 6 -4.91 39.60 -4.72
CA ASN A 6 -4.09 38.42 -4.91
C ASN A 6 -5.04 37.22 -4.80
N ASP A 7 -5.54 36.74 -5.94
CA ASP A 7 -6.07 35.39 -6.06
C ASP A 7 -4.90 34.45 -5.72
N VAL A 8 -4.78 34.10 -4.45
CA VAL A 8 -3.86 33.06 -3.99
C VAL A 8 -4.32 31.79 -4.67
N ASP A 9 -3.54 31.35 -5.65
CA ASP A 9 -3.75 30.11 -6.37
C ASP A 9 -3.57 28.93 -5.39
N LEU A 10 -4.67 28.56 -4.73
CA LEU A 10 -4.74 27.47 -3.77
C LEU A 10 -4.30 26.12 -4.40
N THR A 11 -4.27 26.02 -5.73
CA THR A 11 -3.75 24.84 -6.44
C THR A 11 -2.26 24.61 -6.14
N LYS A 12 -1.49 25.67 -5.86
CA LYS A 12 -0.09 25.56 -5.41
C LYS A 12 0.06 25.01 -3.98
N LEU A 13 -0.96 25.10 -3.14
CA LEU A 13 -0.95 24.50 -1.79
C LEU A 13 -1.02 22.96 -1.83
N PHE A 14 -1.44 22.38 -2.96
CA PHE A 14 -1.58 20.93 -3.14
C PHE A 14 -0.53 20.33 -4.09
N MET A 15 0.28 21.15 -4.76
CA MET A 15 1.36 20.68 -5.63
C MET A 15 2.63 20.43 -4.81
N TRP A 16 2.61 19.36 -4.01
CA TRP A 16 3.81 18.85 -3.36
C TRP A 16 4.72 18.23 -4.40
N SER A 17 5.93 18.74 -4.52
CA SER A 17 6.91 18.28 -5.49
C SER A 17 8.31 18.24 -4.91
N SER A 18 9.13 17.34 -5.44
CA SER A 18 10.55 17.24 -5.13
C SER A 18 11.34 17.05 -6.42
N GLU A 19 12.52 17.68 -6.47
CA GLU A 19 13.58 17.25 -7.38
C GLU A 19 14.10 15.88 -6.91
N VAL A 20 14.34 14.99 -7.86
CA VAL A 20 14.85 13.64 -7.65
C VAL A 20 16.03 13.42 -8.58
N SER A 21 17.18 13.09 -8.00
CA SER A 21 18.39 12.73 -8.74
C SER A 21 18.36 11.23 -9.02
N VAL A 22 18.33 10.87 -10.30
CA VAL A 22 18.41 9.48 -10.76
C VAL A 22 19.88 9.11 -10.84
N LEU A 23 20.26 8.04 -10.16
CA LEU A 23 21.64 7.58 -10.05
C LEU A 23 21.88 6.35 -10.92
N ASP A 24 23.11 6.21 -11.42
CA ASP A 24 23.59 4.99 -12.04
C ASP A 24 23.96 3.93 -10.98
N PRO A 25 24.29 2.68 -11.38
CA PRO A 25 24.70 1.64 -10.44
C PRO A 25 25.98 1.95 -9.63
N LYS A 26 26.74 2.99 -9.99
CA LYS A 26 27.94 3.46 -9.26
C LYS A 26 27.64 4.64 -8.33
N GLY A 27 26.39 5.13 -8.31
CA GLY A 27 25.96 6.29 -7.53
C GLY A 27 26.24 7.63 -8.20
N GLU A 28 26.59 7.66 -9.49
CA GLU A 28 26.76 8.88 -10.27
C GLU A 28 25.40 9.36 -10.80
N GLU A 29 25.16 10.68 -10.75
CA GLU A 29 23.90 11.27 -11.23
C GLU A 29 23.79 11.16 -12.76
N LEU A 30 22.77 10.42 -13.23
CA LEU A 30 22.44 10.26 -14.65
C LEU A 30 21.58 11.43 -15.16
N THR A 31 20.54 11.76 -14.39
CA THR A 31 19.59 12.81 -14.74
C THR A 31 18.85 13.31 -13.51
N LYS A 32 18.17 14.43 -13.65
CA LYS A 32 17.23 14.96 -12.67
C LYS A 32 15.83 14.91 -13.23
N VAL A 33 14.89 14.50 -12.39
CA VAL A 33 13.46 14.56 -12.66
C VAL A 33 12.76 15.28 -11.52
N PHE A 34 11.58 15.77 -11.79
CA PHE A 34 10.73 16.44 -10.81
C PHE A 34 9.50 15.57 -10.60
N MET A 35 9.25 15.22 -9.34
CA MET A 35 8.12 14.37 -8.97
C MET A 35 7.10 15.18 -8.19
N ARG A 36 5.81 14.92 -8.41
CA ARG A 36 4.73 15.52 -7.61
C ARG A 36 3.70 14.52 -7.14
N VAL A 37 3.02 14.85 -6.04
CA VAL A 37 1.85 14.08 -5.61
C VAL A 37 0.77 14.17 -6.68
N VAL A 38 0.25 13.02 -7.11
CA VAL A 38 -0.79 12.99 -8.14
C VAL A 38 -2.13 13.50 -7.60
N GLY A 39 -2.85 14.25 -8.43
CA GLY A 39 -4.20 14.73 -8.10
C GLY A 39 -5.29 13.67 -8.30
N ASP A 40 -6.50 13.94 -7.81
CA ASP A 40 -7.66 13.03 -7.85
C ASP A 40 -7.97 12.46 -9.24
N LYS A 41 -7.81 13.27 -10.29
CA LYS A 41 -8.05 12.85 -11.68
C LYS A 41 -7.09 11.74 -12.09
N ASP A 42 -5.82 11.88 -11.76
CA ASP A 42 -4.79 10.90 -12.12
C ASP A 42 -4.85 9.68 -11.22
N LEU A 43 -5.18 9.84 -9.93
CA LEU A 43 -5.52 8.74 -9.02
C LEU A 43 -6.69 7.89 -9.55
N SER A 44 -7.74 8.54 -10.05
CA SER A 44 -8.89 7.85 -10.65
C SER A 44 -8.48 7.06 -11.90
N ARG A 45 -7.65 7.65 -12.77
CA ARG A 45 -7.11 6.97 -13.96
C ARG A 45 -6.22 5.79 -13.59
N ALA A 46 -5.34 5.95 -12.62
CA ALA A 46 -4.48 4.88 -12.10
C ALA A 46 -5.31 3.71 -11.57
N ARG A 47 -6.39 4.01 -10.82
CA ARG A 47 -7.33 3.00 -10.30
C ARG A 47 -8.07 2.27 -11.42
N VAL A 48 -8.57 2.99 -12.42
CA VAL A 48 -9.28 2.37 -13.55
C VAL A 48 -8.33 1.47 -14.35
N PHE A 49 -7.09 1.91 -14.56
CA PHE A 49 -6.07 1.12 -15.24
C PHE A 49 -5.76 -0.16 -14.47
N SER A 50 -5.44 -0.06 -13.18
CA SER A 50 -5.09 -1.24 -12.38
C SER A 50 -6.22 -2.26 -12.25
N LEU A 51 -7.47 -1.80 -12.20
CA LEU A 51 -8.64 -2.69 -12.20
C LEU A 51 -8.84 -3.41 -13.54
N ARG A 52 -8.49 -2.78 -14.67
CA ARG A 52 -8.55 -3.44 -16.00
C ARG A 52 -7.50 -4.54 -16.11
N GLU A 53 -6.25 -4.23 -15.77
CA GLU A 53 -5.15 -5.21 -15.75
C GLU A 53 -5.49 -6.40 -14.84
N SER A 54 -5.97 -6.11 -13.63
CA SER A 54 -6.39 -7.13 -12.66
C SER A 54 -7.54 -8.00 -13.19
N ALA A 55 -8.50 -7.41 -13.92
CA ALA A 55 -9.61 -8.15 -14.51
C ALA A 55 -9.17 -9.04 -15.68
N GLU A 56 -8.20 -8.61 -16.47
CA GLU A 56 -7.62 -9.43 -17.55
C GLU A 56 -6.83 -10.61 -16.96
N LEU A 57 -5.96 -10.35 -15.99
CA LEU A 57 -5.22 -11.40 -15.28
C LEU A 57 -6.16 -12.40 -14.61
N ARG A 58 -7.25 -11.93 -13.99
CA ARG A 58 -8.28 -12.80 -13.39
C ARG A 58 -8.90 -13.74 -14.42
N LYS A 59 -9.12 -13.30 -15.67
CA LYS A 59 -9.65 -14.19 -16.71
C LYS A 59 -8.65 -15.28 -17.08
N SER A 60 -7.38 -14.92 -17.24
CA SER A 60 -6.32 -15.89 -17.54
C SER A 60 -6.20 -16.92 -16.42
N LEU A 61 -6.10 -16.49 -15.17
CA LEU A 61 -6.01 -17.37 -14.00
C LEU A 61 -7.23 -18.28 -13.77
N ASN A 62 -8.39 -17.99 -14.37
CA ASN A 62 -9.59 -18.85 -14.32
C ASN A 62 -9.75 -19.71 -15.58
N THR A 63 -8.86 -19.60 -16.55
CA THR A 63 -8.90 -20.35 -17.81
C THR A 63 -7.81 -21.41 -17.80
N GLU A 64 -8.20 -22.68 -17.72
CA GLU A 64 -7.28 -23.82 -17.74
C GLU A 64 -6.39 -23.81 -18.99
N GLY A 65 -5.11 -24.16 -18.83
CA GLY A 65 -4.13 -24.22 -19.91
C GLY A 65 -3.54 -22.88 -20.35
N THR A 66 -3.86 -21.77 -19.67
CA THR A 66 -3.09 -20.52 -19.81
C THR A 66 -1.81 -20.59 -19.00
N ASP A 67 -0.79 -19.83 -19.40
CA ASP A 67 0.50 -19.78 -18.69
C ASP A 67 0.30 -19.33 -17.24
N GLU A 68 -0.59 -18.37 -16.99
CA GLU A 68 -0.90 -17.90 -15.64
C GLU A 68 -1.60 -18.98 -14.80
N TYR A 69 -2.57 -19.70 -15.37
CA TYR A 69 -3.23 -20.81 -14.67
C TYR A 69 -2.21 -21.89 -14.28
N GLU A 70 -1.34 -22.28 -15.21
CA GLU A 70 -0.33 -23.31 -14.96
C GLU A 70 0.72 -22.85 -13.95
N ALA A 71 1.12 -21.58 -13.99
CA ALA A 71 2.12 -21.03 -13.06
C ALA A 71 1.61 -20.98 -11.61
N PHE A 72 0.34 -20.62 -11.40
CA PHE A 72 -0.16 -20.29 -10.05
C PHE A 72 -1.16 -21.30 -9.48
N ILE A 73 -1.91 -22.02 -10.31
CA ILE A 73 -3.06 -22.83 -9.87
C ILE A 73 -2.81 -24.33 -10.04
N SER A 74 -2.33 -24.78 -11.21
CA SER A 74 -2.35 -26.21 -11.56
C SER A 74 -1.56 -27.12 -10.61
N SER A 75 -0.49 -26.58 -9.99
CA SER A 75 0.33 -27.32 -9.01
C SER A 75 -0.46 -27.86 -7.82
N ILE A 76 -1.59 -27.22 -7.45
CA ILE A 76 -2.43 -27.66 -6.33
C ILE A 76 -3.10 -29.01 -6.60
N GLU A 77 -3.20 -29.44 -7.86
CA GLU A 77 -3.83 -30.71 -8.22
C GLU A 77 -3.08 -31.91 -7.63
N TYR A 78 -1.77 -31.77 -7.44
CA TYR A 78 -0.89 -32.81 -6.92
C TYR A 78 -0.54 -32.61 -5.44
N ALA A 79 -1.04 -31.55 -4.80
CA ALA A 79 -0.73 -31.24 -3.41
C ALA A 79 -1.46 -32.16 -2.43
N SER A 80 -0.81 -32.48 -1.30
CA SER A 80 -1.45 -33.17 -0.19
C SER A 80 -2.51 -32.31 0.48
N LYS A 81 -3.45 -32.95 1.18
CA LYS A 81 -4.52 -32.25 1.91
C LYS A 81 -3.95 -31.24 2.91
N GLU A 82 -2.89 -31.63 3.60
CA GLU A 82 -2.20 -30.82 4.59
C GLU A 82 -1.61 -29.56 3.95
N ASN A 83 -0.94 -29.70 2.80
CA ASN A 83 -0.32 -28.58 2.10
C ASN A 83 -1.36 -27.59 1.55
N ILE A 84 -2.51 -28.09 1.08
CA ILE A 84 -3.63 -27.23 0.63
C ILE A 84 -4.13 -26.37 1.79
N VAL A 85 -4.34 -26.96 2.96
CA VAL A 85 -4.80 -26.22 4.15
C VAL A 85 -3.78 -25.17 4.59
N VAL A 86 -2.49 -25.51 4.58
CA VAL A 86 -1.42 -24.54 4.89
C VAL A 86 -1.43 -23.39 3.88
N GLY A 87 -1.55 -23.68 2.59
CA GLY A 87 -1.63 -22.66 1.55
C GLY A 87 -2.81 -21.70 1.74
N ILE A 88 -4.00 -22.24 2.02
CA ILE A 88 -5.19 -21.43 2.31
C ILE A 88 -4.96 -20.51 3.52
N LYS A 89 -4.36 -21.01 4.59
CA LYS A 89 -4.06 -20.21 5.79
C LYS A 89 -3.13 -19.04 5.48
N LEU A 90 -2.10 -19.26 4.68
CA LEU A 90 -1.16 -18.21 4.27
C LEU A 90 -1.88 -17.10 3.47
N LEU A 91 -2.81 -17.47 2.60
CA LEU A 91 -3.59 -16.51 1.82
C LEU A 91 -4.57 -15.70 2.67
N LEU A 92 -5.08 -16.27 3.76
CA LEU A 92 -6.06 -15.62 4.64
C LEU A 92 -5.44 -14.77 5.76
N ILE A 93 -4.14 -14.92 6.04
CA ILE A 93 -3.55 -14.37 7.28
C ILE A 93 -3.74 -12.86 7.41
N GLN A 94 -3.64 -12.11 6.32
CA GLN A 94 -3.83 -10.66 6.33
C GLN A 94 -5.27 -10.28 6.69
N ASP A 95 -6.26 -10.96 6.12
CA ASP A 95 -7.68 -10.73 6.39
C ASP A 95 -8.02 -11.09 7.84
N LEU A 96 -7.47 -12.20 8.35
CA LEU A 96 -7.68 -12.63 9.74
C LEU A 96 -7.05 -11.65 10.74
N VAL A 97 -5.85 -11.12 10.45
CA VAL A 97 -5.21 -10.09 11.28
C VAL A 97 -6.03 -8.79 11.25
N ALA A 98 -6.56 -8.41 10.09
CA ALA A 98 -7.42 -7.23 9.98
C ALA A 98 -8.76 -7.40 10.73
N GLU A 99 -9.37 -8.60 10.66
CA GLU A 99 -10.55 -8.96 11.45
C GLU A 99 -10.23 -8.94 12.95
N ALA A 100 -9.10 -9.53 13.37
CA ALA A 100 -8.65 -9.54 14.76
C ALA A 100 -8.44 -8.12 15.32
N ARG A 101 -7.80 -7.23 14.55
CA ARG A 101 -7.63 -5.82 14.93
C ARG A 101 -8.97 -5.11 15.14
N LYS A 102 -9.95 -5.35 14.27
CA LYS A 102 -11.31 -4.76 14.39
C LYS A 102 -12.07 -5.31 15.59
N ASN A 103 -11.91 -6.59 15.90
CA ASN A 103 -12.59 -7.26 17.01
C ASN A 103 -11.92 -6.98 18.37
N THR A 104 -10.65 -6.57 18.35
CA THR A 104 -9.88 -6.25 19.56
C THR A 104 -10.32 -4.91 20.12
N ILE A 105 -11.09 -4.95 21.20
CA ILE A 105 -11.45 -3.77 21.98
C ILE A 105 -10.54 -3.70 23.19
N LEU A 106 -9.45 -2.94 23.08
CA LEU A 106 -8.60 -2.58 24.22
C LEU A 106 -8.90 -1.13 24.61
N LYS A 107 -9.14 -0.90 25.90
CA LYS A 107 -9.33 0.46 26.41
C LYS A 107 -7.99 1.18 26.41
N TYR A 108 -7.93 2.36 25.81
CA TYR A 108 -6.76 3.22 25.89
C TYR A 108 -6.44 3.59 27.35
N PRO A 109 -5.16 3.73 27.70
CA PRO A 109 -4.75 4.24 29.01
C PRO A 109 -5.42 5.61 29.23
N LYS A 110 -5.93 5.84 30.44
CA LYS A 110 -6.59 7.10 30.77
C LYS A 110 -5.56 8.04 31.37
N GLU A 111 -5.41 9.21 30.76
CA GLU A 111 -4.55 10.26 31.31
C GLU A 111 -5.04 10.67 32.70
N PRO A 112 -4.16 10.72 33.71
CA PRO A 112 -4.49 11.24 35.03
C PRO A 112 -4.75 12.75 34.97
N ASP A 113 -5.46 13.28 35.96
CA ASP A 113 -5.72 14.72 36.05
C ASP A 113 -4.41 15.50 36.22
N SER A 114 -4.35 16.76 35.78
CA SER A 114 -3.10 17.54 35.76
C SER A 114 -2.51 17.85 37.16
N ASP A 115 -3.31 17.69 38.22
CA ASP A 115 -2.92 17.85 39.61
C ASP A 115 -2.64 16.51 40.31
N ALA A 116 -2.63 15.39 39.56
CA ALA A 116 -2.32 14.07 40.09
C ALA A 116 -0.86 13.99 40.59
N PRO A 117 -0.57 13.12 41.57
CA PRO A 117 0.79 12.87 42.04
C PRO A 117 1.74 12.42 40.92
N LEU A 118 3.03 12.78 41.01
CA LEU A 118 4.07 12.36 40.06
C LEU A 118 4.06 10.85 39.80
N ALA A 119 3.86 10.05 40.86
CA ALA A 119 3.80 8.59 40.75
C ALA A 119 2.66 8.09 39.84
N GLU A 120 1.54 8.82 39.74
CA GLU A 120 0.43 8.47 38.85
C GLU A 120 0.76 8.80 37.39
N HIS A 121 1.46 9.91 37.13
CA HIS A 121 1.98 10.23 35.80
C HIS A 121 3.06 9.25 35.33
N GLU A 122 3.96 8.83 36.23
CA GLU A 122 4.98 7.80 35.94
C GLU A 122 4.32 6.45 35.62
N ALA A 123 3.28 6.06 36.36
CA ALA A 123 2.52 4.84 36.09
C ALA A 123 1.75 4.91 34.76
N TYR A 124 1.15 6.05 34.45
CA TYR A 124 0.47 6.29 33.17
C TYR A 124 1.44 6.24 31.98
N GLN A 125 2.61 6.88 32.09
CA GLN A 125 3.61 6.84 31.03
C GLN A 125 4.05 5.40 30.75
N LYS A 126 4.29 4.62 31.81
CA LYS A 126 4.58 3.20 31.66
C LYS A 126 3.43 2.44 30.98
N GLU A 127 2.18 2.74 31.31
CA GLU A 127 1.03 2.11 30.66
C GLU A 127 0.94 2.47 29.17
N ILE A 128 1.28 3.71 28.77
CA ILE A 128 1.40 4.10 27.37
C ILE A 128 2.53 3.34 26.67
N ASP A 129 3.70 3.28 27.30
CA ASP A 129 4.89 2.63 26.72
C ASP A 129 4.64 1.13 26.48
N ASP A 130 3.96 0.46 27.43
CA ASP A 130 3.61 -0.97 27.35
C ASP A 130 2.35 -1.22 26.48
N PHE A 131 1.60 -0.19 26.09
CA PHE A 131 0.32 -0.35 25.39
C PHE A 131 0.44 -1.01 24.01
N PRO A 132 1.39 -0.62 23.13
CA PRO A 132 1.53 -1.24 21.82
C PRO A 132 1.79 -2.75 21.91
N GLU A 133 2.68 -3.18 22.80
CA GLU A 133 2.99 -4.59 23.01
C GLU A 133 1.77 -5.37 23.50
N ARG A 134 1.05 -4.82 24.50
CA ARG A 134 -0.19 -5.42 25.01
C ARG A 134 -1.28 -5.51 23.94
N PHE A 135 -1.41 -4.50 23.10
CA PHE A 135 -2.36 -4.49 22.00
C PHE A 135 -2.01 -5.58 20.99
N ASP A 136 -0.75 -5.66 20.56
CA ASP A 136 -0.27 -6.67 19.61
C ASP A 136 -0.44 -8.10 20.16
N GLU A 137 -0.19 -8.33 21.44
CA GLU A 137 -0.44 -9.63 22.08
C GLU A 137 -1.92 -10.04 22.02
N ILE A 138 -2.85 -9.10 22.24
CA ILE A 138 -4.28 -9.38 22.21
C ILE A 138 -4.73 -9.65 20.77
N VAL A 139 -4.25 -8.84 19.82
CA VAL A 139 -4.50 -9.04 18.39
C VAL A 139 -3.98 -10.40 17.93
N GLN A 140 -2.78 -10.80 18.39
CA GLN A 140 -2.22 -12.12 18.07
C GLN A 140 -3.09 -13.24 18.63
N LYS A 141 -3.51 -13.16 19.89
CA LYS A 141 -4.41 -14.15 20.50
C LYS A 141 -5.74 -14.27 19.75
N GLU A 142 -6.28 -13.15 19.28
CA GLU A 142 -7.51 -13.17 18.48
C GLU A 142 -7.28 -13.74 17.08
N THR A 143 -6.16 -13.41 16.45
CA THR A 143 -5.73 -13.99 15.16
C THR A 143 -5.61 -15.51 15.26
N ASP A 144 -4.97 -16.03 16.31
CA ASP A 144 -4.80 -17.47 16.52
C ASP A 144 -6.15 -18.18 16.66
N LYS A 145 -7.11 -17.59 17.39
CA LYS A 145 -8.48 -18.15 17.48
C LYS A 145 -9.18 -18.20 16.14
N LEU A 146 -9.04 -17.15 15.32
CA LEU A 146 -9.62 -17.09 13.98
C LEU A 146 -8.94 -18.14 13.07
N MET A 147 -7.63 -18.29 13.13
CA MET A 147 -6.88 -19.32 12.39
C MET A 147 -7.32 -20.73 12.78
N ASP A 148 -7.52 -21.00 14.06
CA ASP A 148 -8.01 -22.29 14.56
C ASP A 148 -9.45 -22.58 14.09
N ARG A 149 -10.31 -21.55 14.05
CA ARG A 149 -11.67 -21.63 13.52
C ARG A 149 -11.64 -22.05 12.05
N GLU A 150 -10.83 -21.38 11.25
CA GLU A 150 -10.69 -21.68 9.82
C GLU A 150 -10.08 -23.06 9.60
N GLU A 151 -9.07 -23.47 10.37
CA GLU A 151 -8.49 -24.82 10.26
C GLU A 151 -9.54 -25.91 10.51
N LYS A 152 -10.34 -25.76 11.57
CA LYS A 152 -11.43 -26.70 11.89
C LYS A 152 -12.49 -26.73 10.79
N ARG A 153 -12.78 -25.59 10.16
CA ARG A 153 -13.67 -25.48 8.99
C ARG A 153 -13.10 -26.28 7.82
N PHE A 154 -11.85 -26.04 7.45
CA PHE A 154 -11.21 -26.68 6.31
C PHE A 154 -11.02 -28.18 6.51
N LYS A 155 -10.67 -28.65 7.71
CA LYS A 155 -10.52 -30.10 7.99
C LYS A 155 -11.79 -30.90 7.68
N LYS A 156 -12.97 -30.29 7.85
CA LYS A 156 -14.29 -30.90 7.58
C LYS A 156 -14.69 -30.87 6.11
N GLN A 157 -14.03 -30.06 5.28
CA GLN A 157 -14.33 -29.98 3.85
C GLN A 157 -13.70 -31.13 3.07
N SER A 158 -14.28 -31.43 1.90
CA SER A 158 -13.70 -32.38 0.95
C SER A 158 -12.45 -31.79 0.30
N VAL A 159 -11.50 -32.64 -0.12
CA VAL A 159 -10.27 -32.18 -0.80
C VAL A 159 -10.60 -31.35 -2.04
N LYS A 160 -11.65 -31.73 -2.79
CA LYS A 160 -12.13 -30.96 -3.95
C LYS A 160 -12.57 -29.54 -3.56
N ALA A 161 -13.34 -29.40 -2.48
CA ALA A 161 -13.77 -28.09 -2.00
C ALA A 161 -12.59 -27.23 -1.53
N GLN A 162 -11.61 -27.85 -0.85
CA GLN A 162 -10.40 -27.15 -0.43
C GLN A 162 -9.56 -26.66 -1.61
N LYS A 163 -9.39 -27.47 -2.67
CA LYS A 163 -8.70 -27.05 -3.89
C LYS A 163 -9.39 -25.86 -4.56
N GLN A 164 -10.73 -25.89 -4.64
CA GLN A 164 -11.52 -24.79 -5.20
C GLN A 164 -11.37 -23.49 -4.39
N GLU A 165 -11.42 -23.59 -3.06
CA GLU A 165 -11.21 -22.44 -2.18
C GLU A 165 -9.79 -21.88 -2.35
N TYR A 166 -8.77 -22.75 -2.34
CA TYR A 166 -7.38 -22.35 -2.55
C TYR A 166 -7.22 -21.61 -3.87
N ALA A 167 -7.74 -22.17 -4.97
CA ALA A 167 -7.66 -21.53 -6.28
C ALA A 167 -8.32 -20.15 -6.25
N SER A 168 -9.53 -20.03 -5.71
CA SER A 168 -10.24 -18.75 -5.56
C SER A 168 -9.43 -17.70 -4.78
N LEU A 169 -8.87 -18.11 -3.63
CA LEU A 169 -8.04 -17.24 -2.79
C LEU A 169 -6.74 -16.84 -3.49
N MET A 170 -6.08 -17.78 -4.19
CA MET A 170 -4.86 -17.50 -4.93
C MET A 170 -5.11 -16.54 -6.08
N VAL A 171 -6.20 -16.72 -6.83
CA VAL A 171 -6.62 -15.77 -7.88
C VAL A 171 -6.81 -14.39 -7.29
N ASN A 172 -7.54 -14.27 -6.17
CA ASN A 172 -7.76 -12.97 -5.53
C ASN A 172 -6.45 -12.33 -5.07
N TYR A 173 -5.57 -13.10 -4.43
CA TYR A 173 -4.27 -12.64 -3.96
C TYR A 173 -3.42 -12.09 -5.11
N VAL A 174 -3.19 -12.90 -6.16
CA VAL A 174 -2.39 -12.49 -7.33
C VAL A 174 -2.99 -11.26 -8.01
N CYS A 175 -4.31 -11.23 -8.19
CA CYS A 175 -5.00 -10.09 -8.80
C CYS A 175 -4.91 -8.81 -7.96
N GLN A 176 -4.95 -8.91 -6.63
CA GLN A 176 -4.84 -7.76 -5.72
C GLN A 176 -3.42 -7.23 -5.66
N THR A 177 -2.42 -8.12 -5.63
CA THR A 177 -1.01 -7.75 -5.71
C THR A 177 -0.71 -7.03 -7.01
N GLU A 178 -1.15 -7.57 -8.15
CA GLU A 178 -0.96 -6.93 -9.44
C GLU A 178 -1.69 -5.59 -9.53
N ALA A 179 -2.94 -5.51 -9.05
CA ALA A 179 -3.68 -4.25 -9.03
C ALA A 179 -2.96 -3.18 -8.20
N SER A 180 -2.44 -3.53 -7.03
CA SER A 180 -1.70 -2.62 -6.16
C SER A 180 -0.41 -2.14 -6.82
N ARG A 181 0.33 -3.08 -7.43
CA ARG A 181 1.57 -2.79 -8.17
C ARG A 181 1.32 -1.83 -9.34
N ARG A 182 0.36 -2.16 -10.21
CA ARG A 182 0.02 -1.33 -11.39
C ARG A 182 -0.54 0.03 -10.99
N PHE A 183 -1.28 0.10 -9.88
CA PHE A 183 -1.75 1.37 -9.34
C PHE A 183 -0.58 2.27 -8.93
N ALA A 184 0.36 1.75 -8.14
CA ALA A 184 1.54 2.50 -7.72
C ALA A 184 2.39 2.94 -8.92
N ASP A 185 2.61 2.05 -9.88
CA ASP A 185 3.33 2.35 -11.13
C ASP A 185 2.68 3.48 -11.92
N MET A 186 1.35 3.46 -12.05
CA MET A 186 0.61 4.52 -12.73
C MET A 186 0.70 5.86 -11.99
N CYS A 187 0.71 5.84 -10.65
CA CYS A 187 0.92 7.05 -9.86
C CYS A 187 2.30 7.65 -10.12
N VAL A 188 3.36 6.84 -10.09
CA VAL A 188 4.73 7.28 -10.40
C VAL A 188 4.84 7.82 -11.82
N PHE A 189 4.27 7.11 -12.80
CA PHE A 189 4.21 7.55 -14.19
C PHE A 189 3.57 8.94 -14.34
N PHE A 190 2.42 9.18 -13.71
CA PHE A 190 1.76 10.50 -13.76
C PHE A 190 2.46 11.58 -12.93
N ALA A 191 3.30 11.17 -11.97
CA ALA A 191 4.00 12.04 -11.05
C ALA A 191 5.32 12.58 -11.60
N THR A 192 5.90 11.99 -12.64
CA THR A 192 7.30 12.23 -13.05
C THR A 192 7.41 13.18 -14.26
N PHE A 193 8.21 14.24 -14.12
CA PHE A 193 8.39 15.30 -15.09
C PHE A 193 9.87 15.65 -15.31
N ASP A 194 10.20 16.12 -16.50
CA ASP A 194 11.57 16.55 -16.87
C ASP A 194 11.85 18.00 -16.48
N ASP A 195 10.83 18.75 -16.05
CA ASP A 195 10.91 20.18 -15.74
C ASP A 195 10.35 20.51 -14.35
N GLU A 196 10.94 21.53 -13.71
CA GLU A 196 10.54 22.01 -12.39
C GLU A 196 9.10 22.52 -12.34
N GLU A 197 8.59 23.05 -13.47
CA GLU A 197 7.20 23.49 -13.59
C GLU A 197 6.20 22.33 -13.76
N MET A 198 6.68 21.09 -13.89
CA MET A 198 5.89 19.86 -14.06
C MET A 198 4.90 19.94 -15.23
N LYS A 199 5.37 20.46 -16.37
CA LYS A 199 4.59 20.60 -17.61
C LYS A 199 4.96 19.56 -18.66
N ILE A 200 6.17 19.00 -18.57
CA ILE A 200 6.76 18.06 -19.53
C ILE A 200 6.89 16.70 -18.82
N PRO A 201 5.97 15.76 -19.06
CA PRO A 201 6.07 14.42 -18.49
C PRO A 201 7.35 13.72 -18.96
N SER A 202 8.06 13.05 -18.05
CA SER A 202 9.29 12.31 -18.39
C SER A 202 9.05 11.09 -19.28
N PHE A 203 7.83 10.56 -19.26
CA PHE A 203 7.44 9.38 -20.02
C PHE A 203 6.31 9.73 -20.99
N LYS A 204 6.44 9.31 -22.25
CA LYS A 204 5.44 9.63 -23.29
C LYS A 204 4.19 8.76 -23.21
N SER A 205 4.34 7.55 -22.68
CA SER A 205 3.28 6.58 -22.46
C SER A 205 3.57 5.74 -21.23
N PHE A 206 2.57 5.02 -20.72
CA PHE A 206 2.82 4.07 -19.65
C PHE A 206 3.74 2.93 -20.10
N ASP A 207 3.64 2.50 -21.37
CA ASP A 207 4.53 1.48 -21.93
C ASP A 207 6.00 1.92 -21.93
N ASP A 208 6.27 3.21 -22.15
CA ASP A 208 7.61 3.79 -22.07
C ASP A 208 8.17 3.67 -20.65
N TYR A 209 7.36 4.02 -19.64
CA TYR A 209 7.70 3.80 -18.23
C TYR A 209 7.87 2.31 -17.90
N ASP A 210 6.95 1.43 -18.34
CA ASP A 210 6.97 0.01 -17.96
C ASP A 210 8.17 -0.73 -18.56
N ASN A 211 8.62 -0.32 -19.74
CA ASN A 211 9.81 -0.86 -20.41
C ASN A 211 11.13 -0.24 -19.93
N SER A 212 11.08 0.75 -19.02
CA SER A 212 12.28 1.30 -18.41
C SER A 212 12.96 0.30 -17.45
N SER A 213 14.24 0.53 -17.16
CA SER A 213 15.04 -0.36 -16.30
C SER A 213 14.42 -0.50 -14.90
N GLY A 214 14.52 -1.69 -14.32
CA GLY A 214 14.04 -1.97 -12.96
C GLY A 214 14.58 -0.99 -11.93
N ASP A 215 15.90 -0.73 -11.96
CA ASP A 215 16.59 0.19 -11.05
C ASP A 215 16.02 1.61 -11.12
N LEU A 216 15.68 2.10 -12.32
CA LEU A 216 15.03 3.41 -12.48
C LEU A 216 13.64 3.41 -11.83
N LYS A 217 12.82 2.40 -12.10
CA LYS A 217 11.46 2.31 -11.54
C LYS A 217 11.50 2.23 -10.01
N GLU A 218 12.45 1.50 -9.44
CA GLU A 218 12.65 1.41 -7.99
C GLU A 218 13.04 2.76 -7.40
N GLN A 219 14.04 3.44 -7.98
CA GLN A 219 14.44 4.79 -7.53
C GLN A 219 13.28 5.79 -7.57
N LEU A 220 12.46 5.76 -8.63
CA LEU A 220 11.30 6.64 -8.76
C LEU A 220 10.20 6.30 -7.76
N ARG A 221 9.91 5.02 -7.53
CA ARG A 221 8.93 4.59 -6.52
C ARG A 221 9.36 4.99 -5.11
N ASP A 222 10.60 4.72 -4.75
CA ASP A 222 11.15 5.09 -3.44
C ASP A 222 11.11 6.60 -3.22
N SER A 223 11.41 7.38 -4.26
CA SER A 223 11.36 8.84 -4.19
C SER A 223 9.92 9.34 -4.07
N TYR A 224 8.98 8.72 -4.78
CA TYR A 224 7.56 9.03 -4.69
C TYR A 224 6.98 8.73 -3.31
N GLU A 225 7.34 7.60 -2.70
CA GLU A 225 6.92 7.23 -1.34
C GLU A 225 7.47 8.18 -0.27
N LYS A 226 8.63 8.77 -0.52
CA LYS A 226 9.30 9.75 0.35
C LYS A 226 8.87 11.21 0.09
N LEU A 227 7.87 11.46 -0.76
CA LEU A 227 7.29 12.79 -0.91
C LEU A 227 6.59 13.18 0.41
N ASP A 228 7.37 13.72 1.35
CA ASP A 228 6.94 14.19 2.67
C ASP A 228 6.83 15.72 2.70
N MET A 229 5.90 16.22 3.50
CA MET A 229 5.76 17.65 3.77
C MET A 229 6.85 18.10 4.76
N GLY A 230 7.94 18.66 4.25
CA GLY A 230 8.91 19.32 5.12
C GLY A 230 8.26 20.44 5.95
N MET A 231 8.35 20.35 7.28
CA MET A 231 7.79 21.34 8.25
C MET A 231 8.13 22.81 7.92
N GLY A 232 9.30 23.07 7.29
CA GLY A 232 9.70 24.42 6.87
C GLY A 232 8.88 24.99 5.71
N GLN A 233 8.33 24.15 4.83
CA GLN A 233 7.49 24.56 3.71
C GLN A 233 6.03 24.79 4.15
N ILE A 234 5.53 23.98 5.09
CA ILE A 234 4.24 24.24 5.76
C ILE A 234 4.20 25.65 6.35
N LYS A 235 5.31 26.06 7.00
CA LYS A 235 5.43 27.38 7.62
C LYS A 235 5.44 28.53 6.61
N LYS A 236 6.19 28.39 5.51
CA LYS A 236 6.19 29.38 4.40
C LYS A 236 4.82 29.51 3.73
N LEU A 237 4.08 28.42 3.61
CA LEU A 237 2.72 28.43 3.06
C LEU A 237 1.72 29.10 4.00
N GLN A 238 1.85 28.90 5.32
CA GLN A 238 1.05 29.62 6.32
C GLN A 238 1.32 31.13 6.30
N GLU A 239 2.58 31.53 6.11
CA GLU A 239 2.98 32.94 5.98
C GLU A 239 2.46 33.58 4.68
N ALA A 240 2.31 32.82 3.60
CA ALA A 240 1.76 33.31 2.32
C ALA A 240 0.22 33.39 2.29
N THR A 241 -0.46 32.82 3.29
CA THR A 241 -1.93 32.83 3.41
C THR A 241 -2.43 33.87 4.44
N GLN A 242 -1.50 34.62 5.07
CA GLN A 242 -1.78 35.78 5.95
C GLN A 242 -1.57 37.09 5.20
#